data_AF-A0A849KF81-F1
#
_entry.id   AF-A0A849KF81-F1
#
_cell.length_a   1.000
_cell.length_b   1.000
_cell.length_c   1.000
_cell.angle_alpha   90.00
_cell.angle_beta   90.00
_cell.angle_gamma   90.00
#
_symmetry.space_group_name_H-M   'P 1'
#
loop_
_entity.id
_entity.type
_entity.pdbx_description
1 polymer ?
#
loop_
_entity_poly.entity_id
_entity_poly.type
_entity_poly.pdbx_seq_one_letter_code
_entity_poly.pdbx_strand_id
1 'polypeptide(L)'
;MNINVSTQHYSVNIPSEEGGLLLDIKLGHSVVILGANGSGKTRLGVYIEENIPINHIKRISSHKALTINDEINAISLESAKKLLTTGLNNDEITNHYRSMYRYNRKPAVFLVNDYDYILQALFAEESNLAVNHLYSHLSDSSAPPLSLF
;
A
#
# COMPACT_ATOMS: atom_id res chain seq x y z
N MET A 1 27.80 -0.68 -13.95
CA MET A 1 26.38 -0.54 -14.33
C MET A 1 25.86 0.67 -13.58
N ASN A 2 25.68 1.79 -14.26
CA ASN A 2 25.24 3.04 -13.62
C ASN A 2 23.77 2.91 -13.26
N ILE A 3 23.48 2.76 -11.97
CA ILE A 3 22.11 2.82 -11.46
C ILE A 3 21.78 4.32 -11.41
N ASN A 4 21.23 4.84 -12.50
CA ASN A 4 20.52 6.10 -12.46
C ASN A 4 19.27 5.87 -11.61
N VAL A 5 19.40 6.07 -10.30
CA VAL A 5 18.25 6.21 -9.42
C VAL A 5 17.61 7.53 -9.80
N SER A 6 16.66 7.51 -10.73
CA SER A 6 15.77 8.64 -10.92
C SER A 6 15.17 8.94 -9.55
N THR A 7 15.49 10.09 -8.97
CA THR A 7 14.92 10.51 -7.67
C THR A 7 13.46 10.85 -7.89
N GLN A 8 12.62 9.83 -7.95
CA GLN A 8 11.19 9.96 -7.99
C GLN A 8 10.73 10.61 -6.68
N HIS A 9 9.97 11.67 -6.81
CA HIS A 9 9.38 12.41 -5.70
C HIS A 9 7.95 12.79 -6.07
N TYR A 10 7.09 12.91 -5.06
CA TYR A 10 5.73 13.40 -5.20
C TYR A 10 5.60 14.71 -4.46
N SER A 11 5.11 15.74 -5.15
CA SER A 11 4.85 17.05 -4.56
C SER A 11 3.35 17.26 -4.45
N VAL A 12 2.88 17.54 -3.23
CA VAL A 12 1.47 17.81 -2.95
C VAL A 12 1.34 19.21 -2.39
N ASN A 13 0.57 20.07 -3.04
CA ASN A 13 0.29 21.41 -2.54
C ASN A 13 -0.89 21.35 -1.56
N ILE A 14 -0.61 21.50 -0.26
CA ILE A 14 -1.61 21.47 0.81
C ILE A 14 -2.21 22.88 0.95
N PRO A 15 -3.53 23.07 0.80
CA PRO A 15 -4.13 24.38 0.93
C PRO A 15 -3.97 24.91 2.36
N SER A 16 -3.58 26.18 2.46
CA SER A 16 -3.40 26.90 3.73
C SER A 16 -3.91 28.33 3.57
N GLU A 17 -4.26 29.00 4.67
CA GLU A 17 -4.71 30.40 4.67
C GLU A 17 -3.60 31.36 4.20
N GLU A 18 -2.32 31.00 4.37
CA GLU A 18 -1.15 31.84 4.06
C GLU A 18 -0.56 31.57 2.66
N GLY A 19 -1.30 30.83 1.81
CA GLY A 19 -0.77 30.29 0.57
C GLY A 19 -0.26 28.86 0.79
N GLY A 20 -0.60 27.96 -0.11
CA GLY A 20 -0.45 26.51 0.11
C GLY A 20 0.96 26.07 0.53
N LEU A 21 1.00 25.05 1.38
CA LEU A 21 2.23 24.40 1.84
C LEU A 21 2.61 23.28 0.88
N LEU A 22 3.78 23.38 0.26
CA LEU A 22 4.29 22.31 -0.59
C LEU A 22 4.88 21.18 0.27
N LEU A 23 4.27 19.99 0.17
CA LEU A 23 4.79 18.77 0.77
C LEU A 23 5.52 17.94 -0.29
N ASP A 24 6.85 17.83 -0.15
CA ASP A 24 7.67 16.95 -0.98
C ASP A 24 7.93 15.60 -0.31
N ILE A 25 7.50 14.54 -0.98
CA ILE A 25 7.66 13.14 -0.54
C ILE A 25 8.69 12.48 -1.46
N LYS A 26 9.89 12.23 -0.92
CA LYS A 26 10.97 11.54 -1.63
C LYS A 26 10.86 10.03 -1.40
N LEU A 27 11.06 9.23 -2.45
CA LEU A 27 11.16 7.77 -2.27
C LEU A 27 12.29 7.41 -1.28
N GLY A 28 12.06 6.36 -0.49
CA GLY A 28 12.99 5.91 0.56
C GLY A 28 13.03 6.77 1.81
N HIS A 29 12.26 7.87 1.88
CA HIS A 29 12.17 8.74 3.05
C HIS A 29 10.82 8.58 3.74
N SER A 30 10.81 8.80 5.05
CA SER A 30 9.60 8.79 5.86
C SER A 30 9.24 10.21 6.27
N VAL A 31 7.95 10.54 6.18
CA VAL A 31 7.38 11.81 6.66
C VAL A 31 6.45 11.50 7.82
N VAL A 32 6.65 12.16 8.95
CA VAL A 32 5.80 12.03 10.14
C VAL A 32 5.03 13.34 10.34
N ILE A 33 3.71 13.26 10.34
CA ILE A 33 2.82 14.42 10.55
C ILE A 33 2.23 14.34 11.95
N LEU A 34 2.47 15.37 12.75
CA LEU A 34 2.01 15.48 14.14
C LEU A 34 0.97 16.61 14.28
N GLY A 35 0.13 16.51 15.30
CA GLY A 35 -0.87 17.54 15.60
C GLY A 35 -1.88 17.08 16.65
N ALA A 36 -2.59 18.03 17.26
CA ALA A 36 -3.60 17.75 18.27
C ALA A 36 -4.73 16.82 17.78
N ASN A 37 -5.47 16.21 18.69
CA ASN A 37 -6.67 15.47 18.33
C ASN A 37 -7.69 16.42 17.68
N GLY A 38 -8.26 16.00 16.55
CA GLY A 38 -9.16 16.86 15.77
C GLY A 38 -8.47 17.85 14.82
N SER A 39 -7.14 17.95 14.78
CA SER A 39 -6.40 18.89 13.91
C SER A 39 -6.44 18.57 12.40
N GLY A 40 -7.29 17.63 11.97
CA GLY A 40 -7.46 17.32 10.54
C GLY A 40 -6.46 16.33 9.94
N LYS A 41 -5.57 15.69 10.71
CA LYS A 41 -4.57 14.71 10.19
C LYS A 41 -5.15 13.67 9.21
N THR A 42 -6.30 13.09 9.54
CA THR A 42 -6.97 12.11 8.67
C THR A 42 -7.47 12.74 7.37
N ARG A 43 -8.01 13.97 7.42
CA ARG A 43 -8.45 14.71 6.22
C ARG A 43 -7.25 15.09 5.35
N LEU A 44 -6.12 15.44 5.96
CA LEU A 44 -4.87 15.69 5.25
C LEU A 44 -4.36 14.41 4.55
N GLY A 45 -4.43 13.25 5.22
CA GLY A 45 -4.10 11.97 4.58
C GLY A 45 -4.96 11.68 3.34
N VAL A 46 -6.28 11.90 3.44
CA VAL A 46 -7.20 11.79 2.29
C VAL A 46 -6.82 12.76 1.18
N TYR A 47 -6.51 14.01 1.52
CA TYR A 47 -6.10 15.00 0.54
C TYR A 47 -4.83 14.58 -0.21
N ILE A 48 -3.82 14.04 0.49
CA ILE A 48 -2.60 13.51 -0.12
C ILE A 48 -2.94 12.33 -1.06
N GLU A 49 -3.82 11.42 -0.62
CA GLU A 49 -4.26 10.27 -1.44
C GLU A 49 -4.98 10.67 -2.74
N GLU A 50 -5.71 11.77 -2.74
CA GLU A 50 -6.47 12.25 -3.90
C GLU A 50 -5.57 12.99 -4.90
N ASN A 51 -4.45 13.54 -4.44
CA ASN A 51 -3.51 14.32 -5.25
C ASN A 51 -2.31 13.51 -5.79
N ILE A 52 -2.17 12.25 -5.39
CA ILE A 52 -1.15 11.33 -5.93
C ILE A 52 -1.83 10.30 -6.83
N PRO A 53 -1.22 9.92 -7.97
CA PRO A 53 -1.78 8.87 -8.83
C PRO A 53 -2.10 7.60 -8.03
N ILE A 54 -3.31 7.07 -8.22
CA ILE A 54 -3.85 5.96 -7.41
C ILE A 54 -2.94 4.72 -7.39
N ASN A 55 -2.22 4.45 -8.48
CA ASN A 55 -1.31 3.31 -8.58
C ASN A 55 -0.03 3.47 -7.74
N HIS A 56 0.24 4.68 -7.24
CA HIS A 56 1.47 5.03 -6.53
C HIS A 56 1.23 5.34 -5.04
N ILE A 57 -0.01 5.29 -4.57
CA ILE A 57 -0.35 5.59 -3.18
C ILE A 57 -1.29 4.54 -2.59
N LYS A 58 -0.97 4.11 -1.37
CA LYS A 58 -1.82 3.23 -0.57
C LYS A 58 -1.87 3.76 0.86
N ARG A 59 -3.07 4.04 1.36
CA ARG A 59 -3.26 4.28 2.79
C ARG A 59 -3.41 2.95 3.49
N ILE A 60 -2.64 2.73 4.55
CA ILE A 60 -2.85 1.63 5.47
C ILE A 60 -3.39 2.23 6.77
N SER A 61 -4.58 1.81 7.20
CA SER A 61 -5.18 2.34 8.43
C SER A 61 -4.43 1.87 9.68
N SER A 62 -4.36 2.73 10.71
CA SER A 62 -3.95 2.30 12.05
C SER A 62 -4.89 1.19 12.51
N HIS A 63 -4.37 0.07 13.01
CA HIS A 63 -5.07 -1.16 13.38
C HIS A 63 -6.08 -0.99 14.54
N LYS A 64 -7.09 -0.13 14.37
CA LYS A 64 -8.18 0.08 15.33
C LYS A 64 -9.31 -0.94 15.16
N ALA A 65 -9.46 -1.47 13.95
CA ALA A 65 -10.28 -2.66 13.69
C ALA A 65 -9.34 -3.87 13.71
N LEU A 66 -9.36 -4.65 14.79
CA LEU A 66 -8.58 -5.89 14.93
C LEU A 66 -9.41 -7.11 14.51
N THR A 67 -10.36 -6.94 13.59
CA THR A 67 -11.14 -8.08 13.10
C THR A 67 -10.28 -8.83 12.09
N ILE A 68 -9.62 -9.86 12.61
CA ILE A 68 -8.88 -10.85 11.85
C ILE A 68 -9.83 -12.00 11.61
N ASN A 69 -9.99 -12.43 10.35
CA ASN A 69 -10.69 -13.66 10.09
C ASN A 69 -9.80 -14.86 10.45
N ASP A 70 -10.38 -15.87 11.12
CA ASP A 70 -9.65 -17.10 11.47
C ASP A 70 -9.14 -17.85 10.23
N GLU A 71 -9.80 -17.62 9.10
CA GLU A 71 -9.44 -18.16 7.80
C GLU A 71 -9.19 -17.04 6.79
N ILE A 72 -8.10 -17.15 6.04
CA ILE A 72 -7.73 -16.18 5.00
C ILE A 72 -7.54 -16.93 3.69
N ASN A 73 -8.23 -16.47 2.65
CA ASN A 73 -8.10 -17.04 1.31
C ASN A 73 -6.74 -16.68 0.70
N ALA A 74 -6.07 -17.67 0.10
CA ALA A 74 -4.90 -17.44 -0.72
C ALA A 74 -5.30 -16.79 -2.05
N ILE A 75 -4.66 -15.67 -2.39
CA ILE A 75 -4.86 -14.93 -3.64
C ILE A 75 -3.53 -14.50 -4.22
N SER A 76 -3.51 -14.07 -5.49
CA SER A 76 -2.29 -13.55 -6.09
C SER A 76 -1.87 -12.23 -5.43
N LEU A 77 -0.56 -11.95 -5.45
CA LEU A 77 0.00 -10.69 -4.94
C LEU A 77 -0.62 -9.48 -5.65
N GLU A 78 -0.92 -9.60 -6.94
CA GLU A 78 -1.58 -8.55 -7.71
C GLU A 78 -3.00 -8.27 -7.20
N SER A 79 -3.80 -9.33 -6.97
CA SER A 79 -5.15 -9.19 -6.43
C SER A 79 -5.14 -8.60 -5.03
N ALA A 80 -4.22 -9.03 -4.16
CA ALA A 80 -4.06 -8.44 -2.83
C ALA A 80 -3.70 -6.95 -2.92
N LYS A 81 -2.80 -6.58 -3.84
CA LYS A 81 -2.42 -5.17 -4.09
C LYS A 81 -3.57 -4.33 -4.62
N LYS A 82 -4.44 -4.88 -5.49
CA LYS A 82 -5.66 -4.23 -5.99
C LYS A 82 -6.64 -3.99 -4.84
N LEU A 83 -6.92 -5.01 -4.02
CA LEU A 83 -7.80 -4.90 -2.84
C LEU A 83 -7.31 -3.84 -1.84
N LEU A 84 -6.01 -3.80 -1.53
CA LEU A 84 -5.41 -2.76 -0.67
C LEU A 84 -5.53 -1.34 -1.24
N THR A 85 -5.72 -1.20 -2.55
CA THR A 85 -5.78 0.10 -3.23
C THR A 85 -7.22 0.58 -3.38
N THR A 86 -8.13 -0.27 -3.88
CA THR A 86 -9.50 0.12 -4.24
C THR A 86 -10.58 -0.58 -3.42
N GLY A 87 -10.25 -1.63 -2.67
CA GLY A 87 -11.23 -2.52 -2.04
C GLY A 87 -11.94 -3.45 -3.04
N LEU A 88 -11.50 -3.48 -4.30
CA LEU A 88 -12.08 -4.29 -5.37
C LEU A 88 -11.00 -4.93 -6.23
N ASN A 89 -11.10 -6.24 -6.45
CA ASN A 89 -10.25 -6.94 -7.40
C ASN A 89 -10.84 -6.82 -8.82
N ASN A 90 -10.58 -5.69 -9.47
CA ASN A 90 -10.97 -5.42 -10.86
C ASN A 90 -9.74 -4.97 -11.67
N ASP A 91 -9.82 -5.04 -12.99
CA ASP A 91 -8.75 -4.59 -13.89
C ASP A 91 -8.59 -3.07 -13.88
N GLU A 92 -9.70 -2.36 -13.68
CA GLU A 92 -9.72 -0.90 -13.56
C GLU A 92 -9.43 -0.44 -12.13
N ILE A 93 -8.37 0.36 -11.96
CA ILE A 93 -8.00 1.00 -10.69
C ILE A 93 -8.37 2.48 -10.77
N THR A 94 -9.49 2.86 -10.15
CA THR A 94 -10.00 4.25 -10.19
C THR A 94 -10.29 4.82 -8.81
N ASN A 95 -10.20 6.15 -8.69
CA ASN A 95 -10.63 6.86 -7.47
C ASN A 95 -12.11 6.65 -7.16
N HIS A 96 -12.94 6.46 -8.20
CA HIS A 96 -14.34 6.12 -8.04
C HIS A 96 -14.50 4.80 -7.27
N TYR A 97 -13.87 3.71 -7.74
CA TYR A 97 -13.96 2.42 -7.06
C TYR A 97 -13.35 2.45 -5.66
N ARG A 98 -12.20 3.12 -5.48
CA ARG A 98 -11.62 3.30 -4.13
C ARG A 98 -12.58 4.00 -3.18
N SER A 99 -13.22 5.08 -3.64
CA SER A 99 -14.24 5.78 -2.84
C SER A 99 -15.42 4.85 -2.52
N MET A 100 -15.94 4.11 -3.50
CA MET A 100 -17.09 3.22 -3.33
C MET A 100 -16.82 2.02 -2.42
N TYR A 101 -15.84 1.19 -2.79
CA TYR A 101 -15.64 -0.13 -2.20
C TYR A 101 -14.74 -0.08 -0.97
N ARG A 102 -13.70 0.74 -0.99
CA ARG A 102 -12.77 0.83 0.14
C ARG A 102 -13.27 1.73 1.26
N TYR A 103 -13.89 2.84 0.89
CA TYR A 103 -14.21 3.91 1.83
C TYR A 103 -15.70 4.13 2.06
N ASN A 104 -16.57 3.36 1.40
CA ASN A 104 -18.03 3.53 1.47
C ASN A 104 -18.46 5.00 1.27
N ARG A 105 -17.83 5.67 0.30
CA ARG A 105 -17.97 7.10 -0.05
C ARG A 105 -17.59 8.07 1.07
N LYS A 106 -16.89 7.62 2.11
CA LYS A 106 -16.55 8.37 3.32
C LYS A 106 -15.05 8.26 3.68
N PRO A 107 -14.13 8.69 2.81
CA PRO A 107 -12.69 8.45 2.95
C PRO A 107 -12.06 8.95 4.25
N ALA A 108 -12.61 10.01 4.86
CA ALA A 108 -12.05 10.61 6.08
C ALA A 108 -12.58 10.00 7.39
N VAL A 109 -13.67 9.23 7.37
CA VAL A 109 -14.35 8.75 8.59
C VAL A 109 -14.69 7.27 8.56
N PHE A 110 -14.70 6.62 7.39
CA PHE A 110 -14.94 5.19 7.29
C PHE A 110 -13.80 4.41 7.94
N LEU A 111 -14.15 3.44 8.78
CA LEU A 111 -13.20 2.54 9.40
C LEU A 111 -12.74 1.51 8.38
N VAL A 112 -11.54 1.69 7.85
CA VAL A 112 -10.93 0.73 6.93
C VAL A 112 -10.34 -0.44 7.73
N ASN A 113 -10.73 -1.67 7.38
CA ASN A 113 -10.10 -2.89 7.87
C ASN A 113 -9.20 -3.46 6.77
N ASP A 114 -7.89 -3.27 6.91
CA ASP A 114 -6.90 -3.72 5.91
C ASP A 114 -6.25 -5.07 6.28
N TYR A 115 -6.60 -5.65 7.42
CA TYR A 115 -5.80 -6.73 8.01
C TYR A 115 -5.67 -7.96 7.10
N ASP A 116 -6.80 -8.49 6.63
CA ASP A 116 -6.81 -9.66 5.74
C ASP A 116 -6.06 -9.39 4.44
N TYR A 117 -6.25 -8.20 3.84
CA TYR A 117 -5.58 -7.86 2.58
C TYR A 117 -4.08 -7.67 2.74
N ILE A 118 -3.63 -7.15 3.89
CA ILE A 118 -2.20 -7.05 4.23
C ILE A 118 -1.63 -8.46 4.39
N LEU A 119 -2.29 -9.34 5.15
CA LEU A 119 -1.81 -10.72 5.33
C LEU A 119 -1.78 -11.48 4.01
N GLN A 120 -2.82 -11.36 3.18
CA GLN A 120 -2.84 -11.94 1.83
C GLN A 120 -1.68 -11.45 0.98
N ALA A 121 -1.38 -10.14 1.02
CA ALA A 121 -0.24 -9.58 0.29
C ALA A 121 1.09 -10.14 0.80
N LEU A 122 1.28 -10.22 2.12
CA LEU A 122 2.50 -10.75 2.74
C LEU A 122 2.70 -12.23 2.41
N PHE A 123 1.66 -13.07 2.55
CA PHE A 123 1.75 -14.49 2.21
C PHE A 123 2.01 -14.71 0.73
N ALA A 124 1.37 -13.94 -0.15
CA ALA A 124 1.60 -14.05 -1.59
C ALA A 124 3.01 -13.57 -1.98
N GLU A 125 3.52 -12.52 -1.35
CA GLU A 125 4.89 -12.04 -1.55
C GLU A 125 5.92 -13.08 -1.10
N GLU A 126 5.76 -13.62 0.11
CA GLU A 126 6.66 -14.65 0.64
C GLU A 126 6.63 -15.92 -0.21
N SER A 127 5.45 -16.36 -0.65
CA SER A 127 5.30 -17.53 -1.53
C SER A 127 6.02 -17.31 -2.86
N ASN A 128 5.88 -16.12 -3.47
CA ASN A 128 6.58 -15.78 -4.70
C ASN A 128 8.11 -15.73 -4.51
N LEU A 129 8.59 -15.16 -3.39
CA LEU A 129 10.01 -15.12 -3.06
C LEU A 129 10.59 -16.52 -2.86
N ALA A 130 9.89 -17.40 -2.13
CA ALA A 130 10.30 -18.78 -1.91
C ALA A 130 10.38 -19.57 -3.23
N VAL A 131 9.38 -19.42 -4.10
CA VAL A 131 9.36 -20.05 -5.42
C VAL A 131 10.50 -19.53 -6.30
N ASN A 132 10.74 -18.22 -6.33
CA ASN A 132 11.84 -17.62 -7.09
C ASN A 132 13.20 -18.10 -6.58
N HIS A 133 13.38 -18.18 -5.27
CA HIS A 133 14.60 -18.71 -4.66
C HIS A 133 14.82 -20.17 -5.08
N LEU A 134 13.78 -21.00 -5.03
CA LEU A 134 13.86 -22.40 -5.48
C LEU A 134 14.24 -22.50 -6.96
N TYR A 135 13.62 -21.72 -7.85
CA TYR A 135 14.00 -21.71 -9.26
C TYR A 135 15.44 -21.26 -9.48
N SER A 136 15.87 -20.21 -8.77
CA SER A 136 17.26 -19.72 -8.86
C SER A 136 18.26 -20.79 -8.40
N HIS A 137 17.92 -21.50 -7.34
CA HIS A 137 18.73 -22.57 -6.76
C HIS A 137 18.81 -23.80 -7.70
N LEU A 138 17.70 -24.19 -8.32
CA LEU A 138 17.67 -25.27 -9.30
C LEU A 138 18.42 -24.92 -10.60
N SER A 139 18.49 -23.63 -10.93
CA SER A 139 19.26 -23.14 -12.10
C SER A 139 20.76 -23.00 -11.84
N ASP A 140 21.18 -22.99 -10.57
CA ASP A 140 22.57 -22.91 -10.16
C ASP A 140 23.13 -24.31 -9.89
N SER A 141 23.96 -24.81 -10.81
CA SER A 141 24.59 -26.12 -10.71
C SER A 141 25.61 -26.25 -9.57
N SER A 142 25.99 -25.14 -8.93
CA SER A 142 26.91 -25.10 -7.79
C SER A 142 26.20 -25.08 -6.42
N ALA A 143 24.88 -24.95 -6.41
CA ALA A 143 24.11 -24.80 -5.18
C ALA A 143 23.97 -26.15 -4.43
N PRO A 144 24.05 -26.17 -3.08
CA PRO A 144 23.96 -27.40 -2.29
C PRO A 144 22.57 -28.05 -2.43
N PRO A 145 22.43 -29.37 -2.33
CA PRO A 145 21.13 -30.03 -2.48
C PRO A 145 20.12 -29.52 -1.44
N LEU A 146 18.88 -29.28 -1.87
CA LEU A 146 17.79 -28.89 -0.97
C LEU A 146 17.58 -30.00 0.07
N SER A 147 17.67 -29.66 1.35
CA SER A 147 17.34 -30.59 2.43
C SER A 147 15.81 -30.76 2.48
N LEU A 148 15.31 -31.96 2.18
CA LEU A 148 13.99 -32.35 2.65
C LEU A 148 14.07 -32.46 4.18
N PHE A 149 13.46 -31.51 4.88
CA PHE A 149 12.95 -31.78 6.21
C PHE A 149 11.66 -32.59 6.08
#